data_AF-A0A6P0P1U3-F1
#
_entry.id   AF-A0A6P0P1U3-F1
#
_cell.length_a   1.000
_cell.length_b   1.000
_cell.length_c   1.000
_cell.angle_alpha   90.00
_cell.angle_beta   90.00
_cell.angle_gamma   90.00
#
_symmetry.space_group_name_H-M   'P 1'
#
loop_
_entity.id
_entity.type
_entity.pdbx_description
1 polymer ?
#
loop_
_entity_poly.entity_id
_entity_poly.type
_entity_poly.pdbx_seq_one_letter_code
_entity_poly.pdbx_strand_id
1 'polypeptide(L)'
;MKQKILKSILLPIFAVFAALLTGAALMLLAKTNPVTAYTALFQESLTTYFGFSDTLSKTTPLLLASLGILIALRAGLFNLGGEGQIYMGALGSVVVGLYLPNLPIWIHLPLALTGGFLLGAIWGAIAGYLKVARGLNEVLT
;
A
#
# COMPACT_ATOMS: atom_id res chain seq x y z
N MET A 1 -22.45 20.83 -3.14
CA MET A 1 -21.82 19.65 -3.78
C MET A 1 -20.64 19.99 -4.70
N LYS A 2 -20.79 20.83 -5.73
CA LYS A 2 -19.70 21.15 -6.70
C LYS A 2 -18.39 21.63 -6.06
N GLN A 3 -18.44 22.54 -5.09
CA GLN A 3 -17.23 23.01 -4.39
C GLN A 3 -16.52 21.93 -3.57
N LYS A 4 -17.25 20.94 -3.03
CA LYS A 4 -16.69 19.86 -2.22
C LYS A 4 -15.92 18.86 -3.10
N ILE A 5 -16.46 18.56 -4.28
CA ILE A 5 -15.80 17.72 -5.30
C ILE A 5 -14.56 18.42 -5.85
N LEU A 6 -14.68 19.71 -6.18
CA LEU A 6 -13.55 20.50 -6.68
C LEU A 6 -12.38 20.52 -5.68
N LYS A 7 -12.65 20.76 -4.39
CA LYS A 7 -11.63 20.68 -3.34
C LYS A 7 -11.03 19.27 -3.19
N SER A 8 -11.84 18.22 -3.32
CA SER A 8 -11.38 16.83 -3.17
C SER A 8 -10.43 16.37 -4.29
N ILE A 9 -10.48 16.99 -5.46
CA ILE A 9 -9.61 16.69 -6.60
C ILE A 9 -8.41 17.64 -6.67
N LEU A 10 -8.64 18.94 -6.44
CA LEU A 10 -7.57 19.94 -6.52
C LEU A 10 -6.53 19.76 -5.41
N LEU A 11 -6.94 19.35 -4.20
CA LEU A 11 -6.04 19.24 -3.06
C LEU A 11 -4.96 18.16 -3.27
N PRO A 12 -5.29 16.91 -3.68
CA PRO A 12 -4.26 15.92 -4.01
C PRO A 12 -3.36 16.34 -5.17
N ILE A 13 -3.91 16.95 -6.22
CA ILE A 13 -3.11 17.42 -7.36
C ILE A 13 -2.10 18.48 -6.88
N PHE A 14 -2.57 19.47 -6.12
CA PHE A 14 -1.69 20.48 -5.55
C PHE A 14 -0.63 19.87 -4.64
N ALA A 15 -0.99 18.88 -3.80
CA ALA A 15 -0.04 18.18 -2.94
C ALA A 15 1.06 17.46 -3.75
N VAL A 16 0.70 16.80 -4.86
CA VAL A 16 1.67 16.16 -5.77
C VAL A 16 2.61 17.20 -6.37
N PHE A 17 2.08 18.32 -6.88
CA PHE A 17 2.92 19.40 -7.43
C PHE A 17 3.84 20.02 -6.37
N ALA A 18 3.33 20.27 -5.16
CA ALA A 18 4.12 20.79 -4.05
C ALA A 18 5.26 19.82 -3.70
N ALA A 19 4.98 18.51 -3.62
CA ALA A 19 6.01 17.50 -3.37
C ALA A 19 7.09 17.47 -4.46
N LEU A 20 6.70 17.55 -5.74
CA LEU A 20 7.64 17.61 -6.87
C LEU A 20 8.48 18.90 -6.84
N LEU A 21 7.90 20.04 -6.45
CA LEU A 21 8.65 21.30 -6.31
C LEU A 21 9.63 21.24 -5.14
N THR A 22 9.21 20.71 -3.99
CA THR A 22 10.10 20.50 -2.84
C THR A 22 11.24 19.55 -3.18
N GLY A 23 10.95 18.43 -3.85
CA GLY A 23 11.98 17.51 -4.34
C GLY A 23 12.96 18.18 -5.30
N ALA A 24 12.48 19.01 -6.21
CA ALA A 24 13.33 19.74 -7.15
C ALA A 24 14.24 20.75 -6.44
N ALA A 25 13.71 21.46 -5.43
CA ALA A 25 14.51 22.37 -4.61
C ALA A 25 15.65 21.62 -3.88
N LEU A 26 15.36 20.45 -3.30
CA LEU A 26 16.37 19.62 -2.65
C LEU A 26 17.44 19.12 -3.63
N MET A 27 17.04 18.72 -4.85
CA MET A 27 17.98 18.29 -5.89
C MET A 27 18.89 19.43 -6.34
N LEU A 28 18.37 20.65 -6.48
CA LEU A 28 19.17 21.83 -6.80
C LEU A 28 20.18 22.16 -5.69
N LEU A 29 19.76 22.05 -4.41
CA LEU A 29 20.67 22.20 -3.27
C LEU A 29 21.78 21.13 -3.29
N ALA A 30 21.45 19.91 -3.71
CA ALA A 30 22.40 18.82 -3.94
C ALA A 30 23.18 18.95 -5.26
N LYS A 31 23.07 20.08 -5.98
CA LYS A 31 23.74 20.36 -7.28
C LYS A 31 23.41 19.34 -8.38
N THR A 32 22.21 18.75 -8.33
CA THR A 32 21.70 17.79 -9.32
C THR A 32 20.58 18.43 -10.14
N ASN A 33 20.51 18.15 -11.44
CA ASN A 33 19.45 18.67 -12.32
C ASN A 33 18.11 17.93 -12.07
N PRO A 34 17.05 18.62 -11.57
CA PRO A 34 15.77 17.98 -11.29
C PRO A 34 15.06 17.46 -12.54
N VAL A 35 15.25 18.13 -13.69
CA VAL A 35 14.63 17.72 -14.95
C VAL A 35 15.13 16.33 -15.33
N THR A 36 16.46 16.11 -15.29
CA THR A 36 17.06 14.81 -15.58
C THR A 36 16.59 13.73 -14.60
N ALA A 37 16.52 14.05 -13.32
CA ALA A 37 16.07 13.11 -12.29
C ALA A 37 14.60 12.71 -12.49
N TYR A 38 13.70 13.66 -12.76
CA TYR A 38 12.30 13.37 -12.99
C TYR A 38 12.05 12.69 -14.33
N THR A 39 12.78 13.05 -15.40
CA THR A 39 12.69 12.30 -16.66
C THR A 39 13.09 10.84 -16.46
N ALA A 40 14.16 10.58 -15.71
CA ALA A 40 14.58 9.22 -15.39
C ALA A 40 13.52 8.51 -14.53
N LEU A 41 12.96 9.17 -13.51
CA LEU A 41 11.89 8.60 -12.68
C LEU A 41 10.71 8.10 -13.52
N PHE A 42 10.21 8.92 -14.45
CA PHE A 42 9.08 8.54 -15.30
C PHE A 42 9.46 7.47 -16.33
N GLN A 43 10.61 7.60 -17.00
CA GLN A 43 11.05 6.63 -18.00
C GLN A 43 11.30 5.26 -17.36
N GLU A 44 12.09 5.22 -16.29
CA GLU A 44 12.45 3.98 -15.62
C GLU A 44 11.26 3.32 -14.95
N SER A 45 10.24 4.07 -14.51
CA SER A 45 9.05 3.46 -13.86
C SER A 45 7.95 3.06 -14.83
N LEU A 46 7.74 3.78 -15.93
CA LEU A 46 6.56 3.60 -16.79
C LEU A 46 6.86 3.11 -18.20
N THR A 47 8.05 3.39 -18.74
CA THR A 47 8.34 3.10 -20.16
C THR A 47 9.10 1.80 -20.37
N THR A 48 9.84 1.34 -19.36
CA THR A 48 10.56 0.06 -19.43
C THR A 48 9.65 -1.09 -18.98
N TYR A 49 9.81 -2.27 -19.60
CA TYR A 49 9.04 -3.46 -19.21
C TYR A 49 9.26 -3.84 -17.74
N PHE A 50 10.52 -3.80 -17.29
CA PHE A 50 10.89 -4.11 -15.91
C PHE A 50 10.31 -3.08 -14.94
N GLY A 51 10.48 -1.80 -15.23
CA GLY A 51 9.99 -0.71 -14.40
C GLY A 51 8.48 -0.68 -14.26
N PHE A 52 7.77 -0.89 -15.37
CA PHE A 52 6.32 -0.96 -15.35
C PHE A 52 5.82 -2.16 -14.55
N SER A 53 6.48 -3.32 -14.70
CA SER A 53 6.18 -4.52 -13.91
C SER A 53 6.44 -4.32 -12.42
N ASP A 54 7.55 -3.67 -12.05
CA ASP A 54 7.88 -3.34 -10.66
C ASP A 54 6.88 -2.33 -10.06
N THR A 55 6.52 -1.31 -10.83
CA THR A 55 5.50 -0.31 -10.44
C THR A 55 4.16 -0.98 -10.15
N LEU A 56 3.70 -1.87 -11.02
CA LEU A 56 2.46 -2.64 -10.79
C LEU A 56 2.59 -3.58 -9.57
N SER A 57 3.72 -4.27 -9.43
CA SER A 57 3.97 -5.18 -8.32
C SER A 57 3.93 -4.47 -6.96
N LYS A 58 4.42 -3.23 -6.88
CA LYS A 58 4.36 -2.39 -5.68
C LYS A 58 3.00 -1.73 -5.47
N THR A 59 2.36 -1.29 -6.54
CA THR A 59 1.08 -0.58 -6.46
C THR A 59 -0.08 -1.51 -6.10
N THR A 60 -0.06 -2.75 -6.59
CA THR A 60 -1.13 -3.74 -6.36
C THR A 60 -1.44 -3.96 -4.87
N PRO A 61 -0.47 -4.29 -3.99
CA PRO A 61 -0.75 -4.47 -2.57
C PRO A 61 -1.24 -3.18 -1.89
N LEU A 62 -0.73 -2.01 -2.30
CA LEU A 62 -1.16 -0.71 -1.76
C LEU A 62 -2.62 -0.39 -2.11
N LEU A 63 -3.06 -0.69 -3.34
CA LEU A 63 -4.44 -0.54 -3.76
C LEU A 63 -5.37 -1.48 -2.98
N LEU A 64 -5.00 -2.75 -2.85
CA LEU A 64 -5.79 -3.73 -2.08
C LEU A 64 -5.90 -3.33 -0.60
N ALA A 65 -4.80 -2.88 0.00
CA ALA A 65 -4.81 -2.37 1.37
C ALA A 65 -5.69 -1.12 1.52
N SER A 66 -5.63 -0.19 0.56
CA SER A 66 -6.47 1.01 0.54
C SER A 66 -7.96 0.66 0.48
N LEU A 67 -8.34 -0.37 -0.28
CA LEU A 67 -9.71 -0.88 -0.32
C LEU A 67 -10.15 -1.45 1.03
N GLY A 68 -9.29 -2.21 1.72
CA GLY A 68 -9.56 -2.71 3.07
C GLY A 68 -9.72 -1.60 4.10
N ILE A 69 -8.84 -0.59 4.08
CA ILE A 69 -8.91 0.59 4.93
C ILE A 69 -10.21 1.35 4.69
N LEU A 70 -10.65 1.50 3.43
CA LEU A 70 -11.91 2.18 3.12
C LEU A 70 -13.13 1.51 3.78
N ILE A 71 -13.14 0.17 3.88
CA ILE A 71 -14.21 -0.56 4.56
C ILE A 71 -14.18 -0.27 6.08
N ALA A 72 -13.00 -0.30 6.70
CA ALA A 72 -12.84 0.04 8.12
C ALA A 72 -13.30 1.48 8.42
N LEU A 73 -12.88 2.44 7.57
CA LEU A 73 -13.28 3.85 7.71
C LEU A 73 -14.79 4.04 7.58
N ARG A 74 -15.47 3.27 6.72
CA ARG A 74 -16.95 3.29 6.62
C ARG A 74 -17.64 2.76 7.88
N ALA A 75 -16.98 1.87 8.62
CA ALA A 75 -17.45 1.41 9.92
C ALA A 75 -17.09 2.37 11.07
N GLY A 76 -16.49 3.53 10.77
CA GLY A 76 -16.01 4.48 11.78
C GLY A 76 -14.77 4.00 12.54
N LEU A 77 -14.09 2.98 12.01
CA LEU A 77 -12.86 2.43 12.60
C LEU A 77 -11.64 2.98 11.86
N PHE A 78 -10.62 3.36 12.61
CA PHE A 78 -9.34 3.76 12.04
C PHE A 78 -8.40 2.53 11.96
N ASN A 79 -7.91 2.18 10.77
CA ASN A 79 -6.99 1.06 10.58
C ASN A 79 -5.54 1.56 10.48
N LEU A 80 -4.88 1.74 11.62
CA LEU A 80 -3.48 2.22 11.68
C LEU A 80 -2.48 1.08 11.37
N GLY A 81 -2.81 -0.16 11.73
CA GLY A 81 -1.96 -1.34 11.56
C GLY A 81 -1.91 -1.93 10.15
N GLY A 82 -2.34 -1.19 9.13
CA GLY A 82 -2.43 -1.67 7.74
C GLY A 82 -1.07 -2.12 7.18
N GLU A 83 0.02 -1.42 7.50
CA GLU A 83 1.37 -1.83 7.10
C GLU A 83 1.72 -3.23 7.64
N GLY A 84 1.42 -3.49 8.92
CA GLY A 84 1.61 -4.80 9.53
C GLY A 84 0.75 -5.88 8.89
N GLN A 85 -0.49 -5.58 8.50
CA GLN A 85 -1.35 -6.52 7.77
C GLN A 85 -0.75 -6.89 6.40
N ILE A 86 -0.16 -5.93 5.68
CA ILE A 86 0.54 -6.18 4.41
C ILE A 86 1.74 -7.10 4.64
N TYR A 87 2.59 -6.81 5.64
CA TYR A 87 3.76 -7.63 5.94
C TYR A 87 3.39 -9.06 6.38
N MET A 88 2.39 -9.20 7.25
CA MET A 88 1.91 -10.50 7.69
C MET A 88 1.26 -11.29 6.55
N GLY A 89 0.54 -10.61 5.65
CA GLY A 89 0.00 -11.25 4.45
C GLY A 89 1.08 -11.69 3.47
N ALA A 90 2.13 -10.88 3.29
CA ALA A 90 3.29 -11.28 2.51
C ALA A 90 3.97 -12.52 3.14
N LEU A 91 4.17 -12.52 4.46
CA LEU A 91 4.73 -13.65 5.19
C LEU A 91 3.90 -14.93 4.97
N GLY A 92 2.58 -14.86 5.07
CA GLY A 92 1.70 -16.02 4.90
C GLY A 92 1.74 -16.58 3.49
N SER A 93 1.79 -15.70 2.50
CA SER A 93 1.94 -16.08 1.09
C SER A 93 3.30 -16.73 0.83
N VAL A 94 4.37 -16.18 1.40
CA VAL A 94 5.74 -16.71 1.28
C VAL A 94 5.88 -18.07 1.96
N VAL A 95 5.28 -18.27 3.15
CA VAL A 95 5.29 -19.56 3.84
C VAL A 95 4.67 -20.64 2.96
N VAL A 96 3.51 -20.38 2.35
CA VAL A 96 2.92 -21.33 1.39
C VAL A 96 3.81 -21.52 0.16
N GLY A 97 4.35 -20.42 -0.38
CA GLY A 97 5.22 -20.43 -1.55
C GLY A 97 6.47 -21.30 -1.37
N LEU A 98 7.08 -21.27 -0.18
CA LEU A 98 8.34 -21.95 0.12
C LEU A 98 8.15 -23.36 0.66
N TYR A 99 7.16 -23.59 1.54
CA TYR A 99 7.01 -24.85 2.26
C TYR A 99 6.04 -25.84 1.61
N LEU A 100 5.27 -25.40 0.62
CA LEU A 100 4.41 -26.28 -0.20
C LEU A 100 4.87 -26.25 -1.67
N PRO A 101 6.07 -26.76 -1.99
CA PRO A 101 6.58 -26.78 -3.34
C PRO A 101 5.86 -27.83 -4.20
N ASN A 102 6.00 -27.71 -5.52
CA ASN A 102 5.55 -28.69 -6.53
C ASN A 102 4.03 -28.88 -6.68
N LEU A 103 3.21 -27.96 -6.16
CA LEU A 103 1.78 -27.96 -6.47
C LEU A 103 1.51 -27.36 -7.86
N PRO A 104 0.48 -27.85 -8.58
CA PRO A 104 -0.02 -27.17 -9.78
C PRO A 104 -0.38 -25.72 -9.47
N ILE A 105 -0.08 -24.80 -10.39
CA ILE A 105 -0.26 -23.34 -10.20
C ILE A 105 -1.69 -22.96 -9.77
N TRP A 106 -2.69 -23.66 -10.30
CA TRP A 106 -4.12 -23.44 -10.01
C TRP A 106 -4.50 -23.77 -8.57
N ILE A 107 -3.68 -24.55 -7.86
CA ILE A 107 -3.86 -24.88 -6.43
C ILE A 107 -2.91 -24.03 -5.60
N HIS A 108 -1.65 -23.91 -6.03
CA HIS A 108 -0.62 -23.20 -5.29
C HIS A 108 -0.95 -21.71 -5.13
N LEU A 109 -1.43 -21.07 -6.19
CA LEU A 109 -1.75 -19.65 -6.17
C LEU A 109 -2.91 -19.32 -5.22
N PRO A 110 -4.11 -19.97 -5.30
CA PRO A 110 -5.15 -19.76 -4.30
C PRO A 110 -4.68 -20.05 -2.88
N LEU A 111 -3.89 -21.10 -2.69
CA LEU A 111 -3.39 -21.45 -1.36
C LEU A 111 -2.48 -20.35 -0.80
N ALA A 112 -1.58 -19.79 -1.61
CA ALA A 112 -0.71 -18.69 -1.20
C ALA A 112 -1.53 -17.44 -0.85
N LEU A 113 -2.52 -17.10 -1.68
CA LEU A 113 -3.44 -15.99 -1.40
C LEU A 113 -4.22 -16.21 -0.10
N THR A 114 -4.69 -17.43 0.17
CA THR A 114 -5.37 -17.75 1.43
C THR A 114 -4.44 -17.68 2.63
N GLY A 115 -3.20 -18.15 2.51
CA GLY A 115 -2.19 -18.05 3.57
C GLY A 115 -1.91 -16.60 3.94
N GLY A 116 -1.75 -15.73 2.93
CA GLY A 116 -1.59 -14.29 3.14
C GLY A 116 -2.83 -13.63 3.74
N PHE A 117 -4.02 -13.94 3.22
CA PHE A 117 -5.28 -13.44 3.78
C PHE A 117 -5.42 -13.80 5.26
N LEU A 118 -5.14 -15.04 5.64
CA LEU A 118 -5.28 -15.52 7.03
C LEU A 118 -4.31 -14.82 7.98
N LEU A 119 -3.02 -14.72 7.64
CA LEU A 119 -2.06 -14.04 8.52
C LEU A 119 -2.32 -12.53 8.61
N GLY A 120 -2.68 -11.88 7.50
CA GLY A 120 -3.09 -10.47 7.52
C GLY A 120 -4.35 -10.25 8.36
N ALA A 121 -5.34 -11.14 8.25
CA ALA A 121 -6.57 -11.10 9.04
C ALA A 121 -6.31 -11.33 10.52
N ILE A 122 -5.44 -12.29 10.89
CA ILE A 122 -5.03 -12.53 12.27
C ILE A 122 -4.37 -11.28 12.85
N TRP A 123 -3.48 -10.63 12.09
CA TRP A 123 -2.83 -9.39 12.53
C TRP A 123 -3.83 -8.27 12.83
N GLY A 124 -4.79 -8.05 11.93
CA GLY A 124 -5.87 -7.08 12.14
C GLY A 124 -6.83 -7.46 13.27
N ALA A 125 -7.09 -8.75 13.45
CA ALA A 125 -7.99 -9.26 14.48
C ALA A 125 -7.48 -8.99 15.90
N ILE A 126 -6.16 -8.94 16.11
CA ILE A 126 -5.57 -8.62 17.43
C ILE A 126 -6.04 -7.23 17.89
N ALA A 127 -5.90 -6.20 17.05
CA ALA A 127 -6.34 -4.85 17.37
C ALA A 127 -7.87 -4.78 17.55
N GLY A 128 -8.62 -5.45 16.67
CA GLY A 128 -10.08 -5.52 16.77
C GLY A 128 -10.56 -6.18 18.08
N TYR A 129 -9.91 -7.27 18.49
CA TYR A 129 -10.20 -7.96 19.74
C TYR A 129 -9.89 -7.09 20.95
N LEU A 130 -8.72 -6.44 20.99
CA LEU A 130 -8.33 -5.57 22.10
C LEU A 130 -9.29 -4.38 22.25
N LYS A 131 -9.76 -3.81 21.15
CA LYS A 131 -10.80 -2.77 21.17
C LYS A 131 -12.10 -3.27 21.83
N VAL A 132 -12.62 -4.41 21.37
CA VAL A 132 -13.91 -4.93 21.85
C VAL A 132 -13.82 -5.46 23.28
N ALA A 133 -12.75 -6.18 23.62
CA ALA A 133 -12.59 -6.83 24.92
C ALA A 133 -12.09 -5.88 26.02
N ARG A 134 -11.28 -4.87 25.68
CA ARG A 134 -10.61 -3.99 26.66
C ARG A 134 -10.98 -2.52 26.53
N GLY A 135 -11.78 -2.14 25.54
CA GLY A 135 -12.13 -0.74 25.29
C GLY A 135 -10.92 0.13 24.92
N LEU A 136 -9.82 -0.48 24.49
CA LEU A 136 -8.62 0.24 24.10
C LEU A 136 -8.84 0.98 22.79
N ASN A 137 -8.22 2.15 22.67
CA ASN A 137 -8.29 2.95 21.47
C ASN A 137 -7.41 2.31 20.39
N GLU A 138 -7.99 2.04 19.21
CA GLU A 138 -7.30 1.53 18.02
C GLU A 138 -6.14 2.40 17.53
N VAL A 139 -6.03 3.64 18.00
CA VAL A 139 -4.93 4.56 17.66
C VAL A 139 -3.72 4.36 18.59
N LEU A 140 -3.92 3.89 19.82
CA LEU A 140 -2.88 3.77 20.85
C LEU A 140 -2.39 2.32 21.08
N THR A 141 -3.10 1.34 20.52
CA THR A 141 -2.88 -0.10 20.76
C THR A 141 -2.30 -0.76 19.53
#